data_AF-W6R5Y9-F1
#
_entry.id   AF-W6R5Y9-F1
#
_cell.length_a   1.000
_cell.length_b   1.000
_cell.length_c   1.000
_cell.angle_alpha   90.00
_cell.angle_beta   90.00
_cell.angle_gamma   90.00
#
_symmetry.space_group_name_H-M   'P 1'
#
loop_
_entity.id
_entity.type
_entity.pdbx_description
1 polymer ?
#
loop_
_entity_poly.entity_id
_entity_poly.type
_entity_poly.pdbx_seq_one_letter_code
_entity_poly.pdbx_strand_id
1 'polypeptide(L)'
;MLDFDDLAIIGVVLVVVLSSSYTSFHGQRREPPSVSSTIPLVGHLIGLIQHGSGYLSMLCEKYRDQQIFGVNIFSFRLFVTSSPAIMRAAQKHPTAITLEPLVKFTQKQLCQTPRNKLVHLCDQSYDSSILSKIVHDTGPVLAGRSLDRINRIMLQYLLPIIDDMGNYETVDLNAWLRHTITSVSTNATYGNSNPFKN
;
A
#
# COMPACT_ATOMS: atom_id res chain seq x y z
N MET A 1 2.40 -48.95 13.35
CA MET A 1 3.82 -48.61 13.10
C MET A 1 3.79 -47.25 12.43
N LEU A 2 4.42 -46.23 13.01
CA LEU A 2 4.57 -44.94 12.32
C LEU A 2 5.56 -45.17 11.17
N ASP A 3 5.15 -44.85 9.95
CA ASP A 3 6.02 -45.01 8.79
C ASP A 3 7.17 -43.98 8.83
N PHE A 4 8.25 -44.27 8.11
CA PHE A 4 9.42 -43.38 8.06
C PHE A 4 9.04 -41.97 7.58
N ASP A 5 8.06 -41.88 6.68
CA ASP A 5 7.52 -40.62 6.17
C ASP A 5 6.80 -39.81 7.27
N ASP A 6 6.04 -40.47 8.14
CA ASP A 6 5.38 -39.81 9.28
C ASP A 6 6.40 -39.24 10.26
N LEU A 7 7.47 -39.99 10.53
CA LEU A 7 8.55 -39.55 11.42
C LEU A 7 9.32 -38.35 10.84
N ALA A 8 9.54 -38.34 9.52
CA ALA A 8 10.17 -37.24 8.82
C ALA A 8 9.31 -35.96 8.85
N ILE A 9 8.00 -36.10 8.62
CA ILE A 9 7.05 -34.97 8.68
C ILE A 9 7.02 -34.37 10.09
N ILE A 10 6.93 -35.21 11.13
CA ILE A 10 6.93 -34.77 12.52
C ILE A 10 8.24 -34.05 12.87
N GLY A 11 9.39 -34.58 12.42
CA GLY A 11 10.70 -33.96 12.62
C GLY A 11 10.78 -32.56 12.00
N VAL A 12 10.32 -32.39 10.76
CA VAL A 12 10.29 -31.09 10.08
C VAL A 12 9.37 -30.11 10.81
N VAL A 13 8.18 -30.54 11.21
CA VAL A 13 7.24 -29.70 11.96
C VAL A 13 7.85 -29.24 13.29
N LEU A 14 8.52 -30.13 14.02
CA LEU A 14 9.20 -29.79 15.28
C LEU A 14 10.31 -28.76 15.06
N VAL A 15 11.16 -28.94 14.05
CA VAL A 15 12.23 -27.98 13.72
C VAL A 15 11.65 -26.62 13.38
N VAL A 16 10.58 -26.57 12.58
CA VAL A 16 9.90 -25.34 12.18
C VAL A 16 9.25 -24.62 13.37
N VAL A 17 8.59 -25.36 14.25
CA VAL A 17 7.99 -24.80 15.47
C VAL A 17 9.09 -24.24 16.37
N LEU A 18 10.13 -25.03 16.66
CA LEU A 18 11.23 -24.61 17.52
C LEU A 18 11.99 -23.40 16.95
N SER A 19 12.23 -23.35 15.64
CA SER A 19 12.88 -22.20 15.01
C SER A 19 12.00 -20.95 15.10
N SER A 20 10.70 -21.09 14.85
CA SER A 20 9.76 -19.97 14.95
C SER A 20 9.68 -19.43 16.39
N SER A 21 9.63 -20.32 17.38
CA SER A 21 9.64 -19.95 18.80
C SER A 21 10.96 -19.29 19.18
N TYR A 22 12.10 -19.82 18.73
CA TYR A 22 13.41 -19.22 19.01
C TYR A 22 13.51 -17.80 18.46
N THR A 23 13.06 -17.55 17.23
CA THR A 23 13.07 -16.21 16.63
C THR A 23 12.14 -15.23 17.35
N SER A 24 10.98 -15.68 17.84
CA SER A 24 10.09 -14.84 18.64
C SER A 24 10.66 -14.51 20.02
N PHE A 25 11.38 -15.44 20.65
CA PHE A 25 12.00 -15.24 21.97
C PHE A 25 13.30 -14.44 21.93
N HIS A 26 14.10 -14.58 20.87
CA HIS A 26 15.36 -13.84 20.68
C HIS A 26 15.19 -12.49 19.96
N GLY A 27 13.96 -11.97 19.88
CA GLY A 27 13.72 -10.60 19.42
C GLY A 27 14.62 -9.61 20.17
N GLN A 28 15.26 -8.69 19.44
CA GLN A 28 16.16 -7.71 20.05
C GLN A 28 15.42 -6.94 21.15
N ARG A 29 16.05 -6.72 22.31
CA ARG A 29 15.47 -5.96 23.45
C ARG A 29 14.93 -4.55 23.08
N ARG A 30 15.27 -4.04 21.91
CA ARG A 30 14.85 -2.73 21.39
C ARG A 30 13.70 -2.81 20.38
N GLU A 31 13.35 -4.00 19.91
CA GLU A 31 12.28 -4.18 18.95
C GLU A 31 10.91 -4.32 19.63
N PRO A 32 9.84 -3.86 18.97
CA PRO A 32 8.47 -4.18 19.38
C PRO A 32 8.24 -5.69 19.53
N PRO A 33 7.35 -6.10 20.45
CA PRO A 33 7.00 -7.51 20.61
C PRO A 33 6.43 -8.07 19.31
N SER A 34 6.78 -9.32 18.99
CA SER A 34 6.19 -10.02 17.85
C SER A 34 4.95 -10.79 18.27
N VAL A 35 3.91 -10.75 17.45
CA VAL A 35 2.70 -11.55 17.65
C VAL A 35 2.86 -12.92 17.00
N SER A 36 2.30 -13.95 17.64
CA SER A 36 2.28 -15.29 17.10
C SER A 36 1.02 -15.54 16.25
N SER A 37 1.16 -16.42 15.26
CA SER A 37 0.04 -16.97 14.49
C SER A 37 -0.24 -18.42 14.92
N THR A 38 -1.46 -18.88 14.68
CA THR A 38 -1.89 -20.27 14.98
C THR A 38 -1.07 -21.29 14.19
N ILE A 39 -0.73 -20.96 12.93
CA ILE A 39 0.15 -21.76 12.09
C ILE A 39 1.48 -21.01 12.00
N PRO A 40 2.59 -21.55 12.52
CA PRO A 40 3.88 -20.86 12.49
C PRO A 40 4.33 -20.57 11.05
N LEU A 41 5.05 -19.46 10.85
CA LEU A 41 5.53 -18.89 9.58
C LEU A 41 4.48 -18.45 8.55
N VAL A 42 3.43 -19.24 8.31
CA VAL A 42 2.47 -19.02 7.22
C VAL A 42 1.11 -18.53 7.68
N GLY A 43 0.77 -18.65 8.97
CA GLY A 43 -0.57 -18.30 9.47
C GLY A 43 -0.94 -16.84 9.24
N HIS A 44 0.01 -15.91 9.37
CA HIS A 44 -0.23 -14.50 9.04
C HIS A 44 -0.41 -14.25 7.54
N LEU A 45 0.31 -15.00 6.68
CA LEU A 45 0.15 -14.91 5.23
C LEU A 45 -1.24 -15.40 4.80
N ILE A 46 -1.68 -16.53 5.35
CA ILE A 46 -3.02 -17.08 5.08
C ILE A 46 -4.09 -16.09 5.53
N GLY A 47 -3.94 -15.51 6.72
CA GLY A 47 -4.86 -14.49 7.22
C GLY A 47 -4.95 -13.26 6.30
N LEU A 48 -3.82 -12.81 5.76
CA LEU A 48 -3.76 -11.72 4.78
C LEU A 48 -4.41 -12.09 3.44
N ILE A 49 -4.25 -13.32 2.96
CA ILE A 49 -4.88 -13.77 1.70
C ILE A 49 -6.40 -13.87 1.87
N GLN A 50 -6.87 -14.38 3.03
CA GLN A 50 -8.30 -14.60 3.28
C GLN A 50 -9.06 -13.30 3.60
N HIS A 51 -8.48 -12.40 4.39
CA HIS A 51 -9.15 -11.21 4.90
C HIS A 51 -8.57 -9.89 4.38
N GLY A 52 -7.54 -9.94 3.53
CA GLY A 52 -6.88 -8.76 3.00
C GLY A 52 -6.30 -7.87 4.10
N SER A 53 -6.46 -6.56 3.93
CA SER A 53 -6.08 -5.55 4.93
C SER A 53 -6.87 -5.67 6.24
N GLY A 54 -8.09 -6.23 6.21
CA GLY A 54 -8.92 -6.44 7.39
C GLY A 54 -8.26 -7.37 8.43
N TYR A 55 -7.34 -8.25 7.98
CA TYR A 55 -6.55 -9.07 8.89
C TYR A 55 -5.72 -8.25 9.88
N LEU A 56 -5.13 -7.14 9.43
CA LEU A 56 -4.34 -6.27 10.30
C LEU A 56 -5.21 -5.58 11.35
N SER A 57 -6.45 -5.21 10.99
CA SER A 57 -7.44 -4.67 11.93
C SER A 57 -7.79 -5.70 13.01
N MET A 58 -8.04 -6.96 12.62
CA MET A 58 -8.30 -8.04 13.58
C MET A 58 -7.12 -8.27 14.53
N LEU A 59 -5.88 -8.16 14.04
CA LEU A 59 -4.69 -8.24 14.89
C LEU A 59 -4.63 -7.06 15.87
N CYS A 60 -4.91 -5.84 15.42
CA CYS A 60 -4.96 -4.66 16.30
C CYS A 60 -6.04 -4.79 17.38
N GLU A 61 -7.19 -5.38 17.07
CA GLU A 61 -8.24 -5.65 18.05
C GLU A 61 -7.82 -6.72 19.06
N LYS A 62 -7.17 -7.79 18.59
CA LYS A 62 -6.66 -8.89 19.43
C LYS A 62 -5.53 -8.45 20.35
N TYR A 63 -4.64 -7.57 19.89
CA TYR A 63 -3.47 -7.08 20.63
C TYR A 63 -3.61 -5.60 21.00
N ARG A 64 -4.80 -5.19 21.49
CA ARG A 64 -5.15 -3.79 21.79
C ARG A 64 -4.21 -3.12 22.79
N ASP A 65 -3.66 -3.88 23.73
CA ASP A 65 -2.75 -3.38 24.76
C ASP A 65 -1.36 -3.03 24.22
N GLN A 66 -1.03 -3.45 22.99
CA GLN A 66 0.24 -3.18 22.34
C GLN A 66 0.10 -2.00 21.38
N GLN A 67 0.89 -0.94 21.60
CA GLN A 67 0.87 0.23 20.74
C GLN A 67 1.47 -0.05 19.35
N ILE A 68 2.46 -0.94 19.30
CA ILE A 68 3.14 -1.40 18.09
C ILE A 68 3.57 -2.85 18.29
N PHE A 69 3.42 -3.67 17.25
CA PHE A 69 3.82 -5.07 17.27
C PHE A 69 4.35 -5.53 15.91
N GLY A 70 5.22 -6.55 15.93
CA GLY A 70 5.77 -7.18 14.74
C GLY A 70 4.95 -8.39 14.29
N VAL A 71 4.66 -8.48 13.01
CA VAL A 71 4.00 -9.60 12.36
C VAL A 71 5.01 -10.24 11.42
N ASN A 72 5.41 -11.48 11.72
CA ASN A 72 6.35 -12.22 10.88
C ASN A 72 5.58 -12.92 9.76
N ILE A 73 5.78 -12.49 8.53
CA ILE A 73 5.13 -13.05 7.34
C ILE A 73 6.24 -13.67 6.49
N PHE A 74 6.36 -14.99 6.59
CA PHE A 74 7.42 -15.75 5.91
C PHE A 74 8.82 -15.16 6.18
N SER A 75 9.47 -14.58 5.18
CA SER A 75 10.82 -13.99 5.27
C SER A 75 10.84 -12.49 5.60
N PHE A 76 9.68 -11.82 5.68
CA PHE A 76 9.62 -10.39 5.98
C PHE A 76 8.86 -10.12 7.27
N ARG A 77 9.23 -9.03 7.94
CA ARG A 77 8.63 -8.60 9.21
C ARG A 77 7.89 -7.30 8.99
N LEU A 78 6.60 -7.30 9.31
CA LEU A 78 5.72 -6.16 9.18
C LEU A 78 5.45 -5.58 10.57
N PHE A 79 5.81 -4.33 10.81
CA PHE A 79 5.46 -3.64 12.05
C PHE A 79 4.12 -2.93 11.88
N VAL A 80 3.18 -3.24 12.76
CA VAL A 80 1.81 -2.71 12.73
C VAL A 80 1.59 -1.88 13.99
N THR A 81 1.03 -0.68 13.83
CA THR A 81 0.71 0.24 14.92
C THR A 81 -0.71 0.76 14.76
N SER A 82 -1.52 0.67 15.80
CA SER A 82 -2.81 1.35 15.92
C SER A 82 -2.70 2.68 16.67
N SER A 83 -1.55 2.96 17.31
CA SER A 83 -1.33 4.16 18.10
C SER A 83 -1.20 5.41 17.21
N PRO A 84 -2.08 6.43 17.39
CA PRO A 84 -1.95 7.70 16.68
C PRO A 84 -0.65 8.45 17.02
N ALA A 85 -0.11 8.25 18.23
CA ALA A 85 1.12 8.90 18.65
C ALA A 85 2.33 8.37 17.85
N ILE A 86 2.42 7.04 17.69
CA ILE A 86 3.47 6.39 16.90
C ILE A 86 3.32 6.76 15.42
N MET A 87 2.10 6.78 14.88
CA MET A 87 1.84 7.20 13.50
C MET A 87 2.32 8.64 13.26
N ARG A 88 2.00 9.58 14.16
CA ARG A 88 2.46 10.96 14.06
C ARG A 88 3.98 11.07 14.15
N ALA A 89 4.62 10.31 15.03
CA ALA A 89 6.08 10.27 15.12
C ALA A 89 6.70 9.75 13.81
N ALA A 90 6.18 8.65 13.26
CA ALA A 90 6.59 8.09 11.98
C ALA A 90 6.47 9.12 10.84
N GLN A 91 5.34 9.83 10.76
CA GLN A 91 5.10 10.85 9.73
C GLN A 91 6.01 12.07 9.83
N LYS A 92 6.47 12.43 11.03
CA LYS A 92 7.42 13.54 11.25
C LYS A 92 8.86 13.20 10.86
N HIS A 93 9.18 11.92 10.70
CA HIS A 93 10.53 11.45 10.35
C HIS A 93 10.54 10.69 9.02
N PRO A 94 10.25 11.36 7.89
CA PRO A 94 10.12 10.71 6.58
C PRO A 94 11.44 10.11 6.06
N THR A 95 12.60 10.54 6.57
CA THR A 95 13.89 9.93 6.25
C THR A 95 14.15 8.62 7.00
N ALA A 96 13.48 8.40 8.14
CA ALA A 96 13.60 7.18 8.92
C ALA A 96 12.77 6.02 8.34
N ILE A 97 11.71 6.34 7.59
CA ILE A 97 10.80 5.37 6.96
C ILE A 97 10.71 5.69 5.47
N THR A 98 11.38 4.89 4.64
CA THR A 98 11.36 5.07 3.19
C THR A 98 10.16 4.38 2.54
N LEU A 99 9.42 5.12 1.72
CA LEU A 99 8.35 4.59 0.86
C LEU A 99 8.86 4.25 -0.55
N GLU A 100 10.16 4.44 -0.83
CA GLU A 100 10.77 4.18 -2.15
C GLU A 100 10.52 2.75 -2.67
N PRO A 101 10.62 1.69 -1.84
CA PRO A 101 10.32 0.33 -2.31
C PRO A 101 8.90 0.19 -2.85
N LEU A 102 7.93 0.89 -2.26
CA LEU A 102 6.54 0.85 -2.70
C LEU A 102 6.37 1.52 -4.07
N VAL A 103 7.02 2.66 -4.30
CA VAL A 103 7.01 3.33 -5.62
C VAL A 103 7.65 2.48 -6.70
N LYS A 104 8.79 1.85 -6.40
CA LYS A 104 9.43 0.92 -7.34
C LYS A 104 8.53 -0.27 -7.68
N PHE A 105 7.82 -0.79 -6.68
CA PHE A 105 6.85 -1.86 -6.88
C PHE A 105 5.68 -1.43 -7.77
N THR A 106 5.06 -0.27 -7.49
CA THR A 106 3.93 0.23 -8.27
C THR A 106 4.32 0.56 -9.70
N GLN A 107 5.46 1.20 -9.92
CA GLN A 107 5.96 1.49 -11.28
C GLN A 107 6.19 0.21 -12.09
N LYS A 108 6.73 -0.84 -11.48
CA LYS A 108 6.98 -2.11 -12.16
C LYS A 108 5.68 -2.86 -12.45
N GLN A 109 4.81 -3.01 -11.45
CA GLN A 109 3.64 -3.90 -11.54
C GLN A 109 2.41 -3.23 -12.15
N LEU A 110 2.20 -1.94 -11.89
CA LEU A 110 1.00 -1.22 -12.35
C LEU A 110 1.24 -0.47 -13.65
N CYS A 111 2.39 0.21 -13.77
CA CYS A 111 2.68 1.02 -14.95
C CYS A 111 3.35 0.24 -16.09
N GLN A 112 3.71 -1.03 -15.87
CA GLN A 112 4.42 -1.91 -16.82
C GLN A 112 5.66 -1.23 -17.44
N THR A 113 6.28 -0.31 -16.71
CA THR A 113 7.43 0.44 -17.22
C THR A 113 8.60 -0.52 -17.43
N PRO A 114 9.20 -0.59 -18.63
CA PRO A 114 10.26 -1.54 -18.92
C PRO A 114 11.49 -1.25 -18.04
N ARG A 115 12.17 -2.32 -17.61
CA ARG A 115 13.27 -2.27 -16.61
C ARG A 115 14.37 -1.28 -16.98
N ASN A 116 14.71 -1.16 -18.26
CA ASN A 116 15.72 -0.22 -18.75
C ASN A 116 15.35 1.26 -18.51
N LYS A 117 14.06 1.62 -18.58
CA LYS A 117 13.58 2.98 -18.27
C LYS A 117 13.46 3.24 -16.76
N LEU A 118 13.21 2.20 -15.97
CA LEU A 118 13.18 2.29 -14.50
C LEU A 118 14.55 2.59 -13.90
N VAL A 119 15.63 2.02 -14.47
CA VAL A 119 17.01 2.27 -14.01
C VAL A 119 17.35 3.75 -14.16
N HIS A 120 17.04 4.40 -15.29
CA HIS A 120 17.30 5.83 -15.46
C HIS A 120 16.49 6.75 -14.52
N LEU A 121 15.29 6.33 -14.11
CA LEU A 121 14.50 7.07 -13.11
C LEU A 121 15.05 6.87 -11.68
N CYS A 122 15.68 5.73 -11.39
CA CYS A 122 16.24 5.39 -10.07
C CYS A 122 17.71 5.78 -9.88
N ASP A 123 18.52 5.80 -10.95
CA ASP A 123 19.96 6.09 -10.92
C ASP A 123 20.27 7.60 -11.02
N GLN A 124 19.34 8.44 -11.49
CA GLN A 124 19.54 9.89 -11.56
C GLN A 124 19.54 10.61 -10.19
N SER A 125 19.62 9.86 -9.10
CA SER A 125 19.37 10.32 -7.74
C SER A 125 20.57 10.09 -6.83
N TYR A 126 21.74 10.63 -7.19
CA TYR A 126 22.85 10.72 -6.24
C TYR A 126 22.56 11.75 -5.11
N ASP A 127 21.50 12.58 -5.24
CA ASP A 127 21.21 13.67 -4.29
C ASP A 127 19.74 13.78 -3.82
N SER A 128 18.75 13.18 -4.50
CA SER A 128 17.34 13.19 -4.04
C SER A 128 16.50 12.04 -4.56
N SER A 129 15.67 11.45 -3.69
CA SER A 129 14.86 10.25 -3.97
C SER A 129 13.74 10.52 -5.00
N ILE A 130 13.29 9.50 -5.75
CA ILE A 130 12.20 9.64 -6.75
C ILE A 130 10.94 10.22 -6.10
N LEU A 131 10.59 9.72 -4.92
CA LEU A 131 9.45 10.23 -4.15
C LEU A 131 9.62 11.70 -3.81
N SER A 132 10.81 12.11 -3.36
CA SER A 132 11.08 13.51 -3.05
C SER A 132 10.84 14.40 -4.27
N LYS A 133 11.25 13.95 -5.46
CA LYS A 133 11.02 14.67 -6.72
C LYS A 133 9.54 14.73 -7.09
N ILE A 134 8.81 13.61 -7.01
CA ILE A 134 7.36 13.58 -7.27
C ILE A 134 6.64 14.55 -6.33
N VAL A 135 6.93 14.49 -5.02
CA VAL A 135 6.30 15.36 -4.02
C VAL A 135 6.66 16.83 -4.26
N HIS A 136 7.92 17.13 -4.57
CA HIS A 136 8.37 18.48 -4.89
C HIS A 136 7.64 19.05 -6.12
N ASP A 137 7.51 18.27 -7.19
CA ASP A 137 6.97 18.75 -8.46
C ASP A 137 5.43 18.82 -8.44
N THR A 138 4.77 17.89 -7.74
CA THR A 138 3.30 17.83 -7.67
C THR A 138 2.71 18.70 -6.57
N GLY A 139 3.42 18.89 -5.45
CA GLY A 139 2.92 19.64 -4.29
C GLY A 139 2.38 21.04 -4.64
N PRO A 140 3.14 21.88 -5.37
CA PRO A 140 2.70 23.22 -5.77
C PRO A 140 1.52 23.23 -6.75
N VAL A 141 1.39 22.19 -7.58
CA VAL A 141 0.28 22.07 -8.55
C VAL A 141 -1.02 21.70 -7.85
N LEU A 142 -0.92 20.90 -6.79
CA LEU A 142 -2.03 20.42 -5.98
C LEU A 142 -2.40 21.37 -4.83
N ALA A 143 -1.90 22.62 -4.83
CA ALA A 143 -2.20 23.60 -3.81
C ALA A 143 -2.47 25.00 -4.40
N GLY A 144 -3.25 25.80 -3.65
CA GLY A 144 -3.52 27.20 -3.96
C GLY A 144 -4.11 27.42 -5.36
N ARG A 145 -3.61 28.46 -6.04
CA ARG A 145 -4.17 28.92 -7.34
C ARG A 145 -4.11 27.86 -8.44
N SER A 146 -3.10 26.98 -8.43
CA SER A 146 -2.97 25.90 -9.40
C SER A 146 -4.09 24.86 -9.22
N LEU A 147 -4.39 24.50 -7.98
CA LEU A 147 -5.50 23.61 -7.64
C LEU A 147 -6.84 24.26 -8.00
N ASP A 148 -7.02 25.55 -7.70
CA ASP A 148 -8.24 26.28 -8.06
C ASP A 148 -8.49 26.27 -9.57
N ARG A 149 -7.42 26.45 -10.36
CA ARG A 149 -7.50 26.38 -11.82
C ARG A 149 -7.92 24.99 -12.30
N ILE A 150 -7.32 23.94 -11.76
CA ILE A 150 -7.65 22.56 -12.10
C ILE A 150 -9.12 22.25 -11.74
N ASN A 151 -9.57 22.67 -10.55
CA ASN A 151 -10.94 22.50 -10.11
C ASN A 151 -11.94 23.24 -11.02
N ARG A 152 -11.62 24.47 -11.45
CA ARG A 152 -12.46 25.21 -12.42
C ARG A 152 -12.59 24.47 -13.75
N ILE A 153 -11.48 23.92 -14.26
CA ILE A 153 -11.48 23.13 -15.49
C ILE A 153 -12.34 21.87 -15.30
N MET A 154 -12.16 21.14 -14.19
CA MET A 154 -12.97 19.97 -13.90
C MET A 154 -14.46 20.30 -13.85
N LEU A 155 -14.86 21.39 -13.17
CA LEU A 155 -16.25 21.81 -13.10
C LEU A 155 -16.84 22.17 -14.47
N GLN A 156 -16.06 22.84 -15.33
CA GLN A 156 -16.49 23.16 -16.70
C GLN A 156 -16.85 21.91 -17.52
N TYR A 157 -16.10 20.81 -17.33
CA TYR A 157 -16.39 19.54 -17.99
C TYR A 157 -17.47 18.72 -17.27
N LEU A 158 -17.56 18.84 -15.94
CA LEU A 158 -18.49 18.05 -15.13
C LEU A 158 -19.93 18.53 -15.26
N LEU A 159 -20.17 19.84 -15.29
CA LEU A 159 -21.52 20.42 -15.28
C LEU A 159 -22.40 19.90 -16.43
N PRO A 160 -21.95 19.88 -17.71
CA PRO A 160 -22.77 19.35 -18.79
C PRO A 160 -23.11 17.86 -18.64
N ILE A 161 -22.20 17.07 -18.04
CA ILE A 161 -22.39 15.62 -17.83
C ILE A 161 -23.44 15.39 -16.72
N ILE A 162 -23.45 16.25 -15.70
CA ILE A 162 -24.48 16.21 -14.65
C ILE A 162 -25.82 16.66 -15.20
N ASP A 163 -25.87 17.73 -16.00
CA ASP A 163 -27.10 18.21 -16.61
C ASP A 163 -27.72 17.15 -17.52
N ASP A 164 -26.89 16.39 -18.27
CA ASP A 164 -27.36 15.25 -19.07
C ASP A 164 -27.92 14.11 -18.22
N MET A 165 -27.49 13.95 -16.97
CA MET A 165 -28.02 12.92 -16.06
C MET A 165 -29.54 13.06 -15.86
N GLY A 166 -30.06 14.29 -15.89
CA GLY A 166 -31.50 14.56 -15.75
C GLY A 166 -32.37 13.96 -16.87
N ASN A 167 -31.75 13.51 -17.97
CA ASN A 167 -32.43 12.91 -19.11
C ASN A 167 -32.63 11.38 -18.96
N TYR A 168 -32.03 10.75 -17.95
CA TYR A 168 -32.12 9.30 -17.74
C TYR A 168 -33.08 8.96 -16.59
N GLU A 169 -34.00 8.02 -16.81
CA GLU A 169 -34.88 7.51 -15.74
C GLU A 169 -34.11 6.69 -14.69
N THR A 170 -33.08 5.95 -15.12
CA THR A 170 -32.22 5.14 -14.24
C THR A 170 -30.77 5.18 -14.72
N VAL A 171 -29.84 5.30 -13.78
CA VAL A 171 -28.39 5.33 -14.05
C VAL A 171 -27.69 4.35 -13.12
N ASP A 172 -26.77 3.53 -13.65
CA ASP A 172 -25.79 2.83 -12.80
C ASP A 172 -24.80 3.86 -12.27
N LEU A 173 -25.04 4.32 -11.04
CA LEU A 173 -24.26 5.37 -10.41
C LEU A 173 -22.76 5.00 -10.31
N ASN A 174 -22.42 3.74 -10.08
CA ASN A 174 -21.03 3.33 -9.97
C ASN A 174 -20.32 3.37 -11.33
N ALA A 175 -20.94 2.82 -12.37
CA ALA A 175 -20.41 2.89 -13.73
C ALA A 175 -20.28 4.34 -14.20
N TRP A 176 -21.31 5.15 -13.96
CA TRP A 176 -21.33 6.57 -14.30
C TRP A 176 -20.24 7.35 -13.56
N LEU A 177 -20.11 7.21 -12.24
CA LEU A 177 -19.09 7.89 -11.45
C LEU A 177 -17.68 7.52 -11.93
N ARG A 178 -17.42 6.23 -12.15
CA ARG A 178 -16.12 5.77 -12.64
C ARG A 178 -15.80 6.38 -13.99
N HIS A 179 -16.74 6.40 -14.92
CA HIS A 179 -16.55 6.98 -16.24
C HIS A 179 -16.34 8.50 -16.14
N THR A 180 -17.30 9.22 -15.54
CA THR A 180 -17.32 10.68 -15.45
C THR A 180 -16.08 11.23 -14.75
N ILE A 181 -15.71 10.71 -13.58
CA ILE A 181 -14.54 11.18 -12.84
C ILE A 181 -13.25 10.89 -13.63
N THR A 182 -13.12 9.70 -14.24
CA THR A 182 -11.94 9.37 -15.05
C THR A 182 -11.80 10.31 -16.24
N SER A 183 -12.88 10.54 -16.99
CA SER A 183 -12.89 11.41 -18.17
C SER A 183 -12.60 12.87 -17.80
N VAL A 184 -13.23 13.40 -16.75
CA VAL A 184 -13.02 14.78 -16.30
C VAL A 184 -11.62 14.98 -15.73
N SER A 185 -11.14 14.06 -14.89
CA SER A 185 -9.79 14.15 -14.31
C SER A 185 -8.71 14.02 -15.38
N THR A 186 -8.82 13.07 -16.32
CA THR A 186 -7.84 12.93 -17.40
C THR A 186 -7.81 14.14 -18.33
N ASN A 187 -8.97 14.73 -18.65
CA ASN A 187 -9.02 15.99 -19.40
C ASN A 187 -8.41 17.16 -18.64
N ALA A 188 -8.65 17.27 -17.33
CA ALA A 188 -8.06 18.33 -16.51
C ALA A 188 -6.54 18.18 -16.35
N THR A 189 -6.03 16.94 -16.27
CA THR A 189 -4.60 16.66 -16.12
C THR A 189 -3.82 16.74 -17.43
N TYR A 190 -4.32 16.13 -18.51
CA TYR A 190 -3.60 16.07 -19.79
C TYR A 190 -3.97 17.18 -20.77
N GLY A 191 -5.11 17.86 -20.56
CA GLY A 191 -5.62 18.87 -21.47
C GLY A 191 -5.82 18.32 -22.89
N ASN A 192 -5.24 19.01 -23.87
CA ASN A 192 -5.33 18.62 -25.29
C ASN A 192 -4.61 17.30 -25.61
N SER A 193 -3.69 16.87 -24.75
CA SER A 193 -2.92 15.63 -24.93
C SER A 193 -3.56 14.43 -24.24
N ASN A 194 -4.85 14.51 -23.88
CA ASN A 194 -5.53 13.43 -23.18
C ASN A 194 -5.65 12.18 -24.08
N PRO A 195 -4.97 11.06 -23.74
CA PRO A 195 -5.02 9.85 -24.55
C PRO A 195 -6.36 9.12 -24.47
N PHE A 196 -7.24 9.49 -23.53
CA PHE A 196 -8.55 8.86 -23.33
C PHE A 196 -9.69 9.64 -23.99
N LYS A 197 -9.38 10.70 -24.76
CA LYS A 197 -10.39 11.58 -25.36
C LYS A 197 -11.00 11.00 -26.65
N ASN A 198 -10.42 9.93 -27.21
CA ASN A 198 -10.87 9.24 -28.42
C ASN A 198 -10.83 7.74 -28.23
#